data_AF-A0A838J5Z7-F1
#
_entry.id   AF-A0A838J5Z7-F1
#
_cell.length_a   1.000
_cell.length_b   1.000
_cell.length_c   1.000
_cell.angle_alpha   90.00
_cell.angle_beta   90.00
_cell.angle_gamma   90.00
#
_symmetry.space_group_name_H-M   'P 1'
#
loop_
_entity.id
_entity.type
_entity.pdbx_description
1 polymer ?
#
loop_
_entity_poly.entity_id
_entity_poly.type
_entity_poly.pdbx_seq_one_letter_code
_entity_poly.pdbx_strand_id
1 'polypeptide(L)'
;MRERISLSDQYTYIPSVAIVRATLKYSSNKLPVSTLSHPENICGEARRIGYTGKLDHDLALYRLKIKTSKDHPTLTLPGLYIIEEGVFQDYEQWRQRAE
;
A
#
# COMPACT_ATOMS: atom_id res chain seq x y z
N MET A 1 8.11 11.17 -25.91
CA MET A 1 8.62 9.87 -25.44
C MET A 1 7.91 9.56 -24.13
N ARG A 2 6.88 8.70 -24.13
CA ARG A 2 6.19 8.29 -22.90
C ARG A 2 6.96 7.11 -22.34
N GLU A 3 7.87 7.37 -21.42
CA GLU A 3 8.55 6.31 -20.66
C GLU A 3 7.47 5.50 -19.94
N ARG A 4 7.18 4.32 -20.49
CA ARG A 4 6.47 3.27 -19.77
C ARG A 4 7.44 2.79 -18.71
N ILE A 5 7.35 3.37 -17.52
CA ILE A 5 7.99 2.83 -16.34
C ILE A 5 7.37 1.44 -16.14
N SER A 6 8.07 0.39 -16.57
CA SER A 6 7.77 -0.98 -16.19
C SER A 6 7.96 -1.10 -14.69
N LEU A 7 6.89 -0.85 -13.91
CA LEU A 7 6.81 -1.17 -12.48
C LEU A 7 6.63 -2.68 -12.23
N SER A 8 6.89 -3.49 -13.26
CA SER A 8 6.77 -4.94 -13.27
C SER A 8 8.09 -5.60 -12.89
N ASP A 9 8.66 -5.20 -11.76
CA ASP A 9 9.64 -5.98 -11.02
C ASP A 9 9.19 -6.00 -9.55
N GLN A 10 8.39 -7.02 -9.21
CA GLN A 10 8.34 -7.76 -7.93
C GLN A 10 8.58 -7.05 -6.58
N TYR A 11 8.21 -5.79 -6.39
CA TYR A 11 8.27 -5.20 -5.04
C TYR A 11 7.00 -5.51 -4.23
N THR A 12 7.13 -6.39 -3.25
CA THR A 12 6.12 -6.54 -2.19
C THR A 12 6.26 -5.38 -1.21
N TYR A 13 5.26 -4.50 -1.18
CA TYR A 13 5.23 -3.36 -0.26
C TYR A 13 4.64 -3.76 1.09
N ILE A 14 5.27 -3.31 2.16
CA ILE A 14 4.83 -3.56 3.54
C ILE A 14 4.73 -2.25 4.32
N PRO A 15 3.85 -2.15 5.33
CA PRO A 15 3.92 -1.08 6.30
C PRO A 15 5.24 -1.16 7.07
N SER A 16 5.93 -0.04 7.27
CA SER A 16 7.16 0.00 8.10
C SER A 16 6.85 0.03 9.61
N VAL A 17 5.62 -0.32 9.97
CA VAL A 17 5.10 -0.41 11.33
C VAL A 17 4.40 -1.75 11.49
N ALA A 18 4.39 -2.30 12.70
CA ALA A 18 3.80 -3.61 12.99
C ALA A 18 2.27 -3.57 12.89
N ILE A 19 1.73 -3.67 11.68
CA ILE A 19 0.30 -3.74 11.38
C ILE A 19 0.08 -4.97 10.50
N VAL A 20 -0.66 -5.94 11.03
CA VAL A 20 -1.04 -7.15 10.29
C VAL A 20 -2.27 -6.89 9.40
N ARG A 21 -3.22 -6.10 9.91
CA ARG A 21 -4.47 -5.78 9.21
C ARG A 21 -4.92 -4.38 9.61
N ALA A 22 -5.25 -3.56 8.63
CA ALA A 22 -5.77 -2.22 8.87
C ALA A 22 -7.29 -2.20 8.64
N THR A 23 -8.07 -2.01 9.71
CA THR A 23 -9.54 -1.93 9.64
C THR A 23 -10.04 -0.52 9.96
N LEU A 24 -11.35 -0.32 9.85
CA LEU A 24 -12.02 0.93 10.22
C LEU A 24 -11.66 1.39 11.64
N LYS A 25 -11.62 0.46 12.60
CA LYS A 25 -11.29 0.75 13.99
C LYS A 25 -9.79 0.97 14.26
N TYR A 26 -8.92 0.33 13.48
CA TYR A 26 -7.48 0.26 13.74
C TYR A 26 -6.65 0.61 12.50
N SER A 27 -6.83 1.83 11.99
CA SER A 27 -6.05 2.32 10.86
C SER A 27 -5.52 3.73 11.10
N SER A 28 -4.30 3.98 10.64
CA SER A 28 -3.71 5.31 10.60
C SER A 28 -4.02 5.97 9.26
N ASN A 29 -4.17 7.30 9.29
CA ASN A 29 -4.41 8.09 8.07
C ASN A 29 -3.21 8.05 7.11
N LYS A 30 -2.00 7.88 7.65
CA LYS A 30 -0.74 7.79 6.92
C LYS A 30 0.11 6.69 7.53
N LEU A 31 0.78 5.92 6.67
CA LEU A 31 1.69 4.86 7.08
C LEU A 31 2.98 4.95 6.26
N PRO A 32 4.15 4.82 6.88
CA PRO A 32 5.40 4.64 6.13
C PRO A 32 5.37 3.31 5.39
N VAL A 33 5.88 3.30 4.17
CA VAL A 33 5.94 2.11 3.30
C VAL A 33 7.40 1.74 3.10
N SER A 34 7.70 0.46 3.24
CA SER A 34 8.98 -0.15 2.88
C SER A 34 8.73 -1.30 1.90
N THR A 35 9.80 -1.85 1.33
CA THR A 35 9.71 -3.10 0.58
C THR A 35 10.05 -4.27 1.49
N LEU A 36 9.52 -5.46 1.20
CA LEU A 36 9.82 -6.68 1.95
C LEU A 36 11.32 -7.02 1.93
N SER A 37 12.04 -6.64 0.87
CA SER A 37 13.49 -6.85 0.75
C SER A 37 14.33 -5.90 1.61
N HIS A 38 13.80 -4.73 1.95
CA HIS A 38 14.48 -3.71 2.77
C HIS A 38 13.49 -3.10 3.78
N PRO A 39 13.00 -3.89 4.75
CA PRO A 39 11.95 -3.47 5.68
C PRO A 39 12.34 -2.29 6.58
N GLU A 40 13.64 -2.08 6.77
CA GLU A 40 14.22 -0.97 7.53
C GLU A 40 14.25 0.36 6.76
N ASN A 41 14.06 0.32 5.43
CA ASN A 41 14.21 1.48 4.57
C ASN A 41 12.87 1.97 4.03
N ILE A 42 12.40 3.10 4.56
CA ILE A 42 11.16 3.73 4.11
C ILE A 42 11.33 4.24 2.68
N CYS A 43 10.65 3.59 1.74
CA CYS A 43 10.60 3.93 0.33
C CYS A 43 9.37 4.76 -0.04
N GLY A 44 8.42 4.99 0.88
CA GLY A 44 7.19 5.69 0.53
C GLY A 44 6.24 6.01 1.67
N GLU A 45 5.06 6.49 1.31
CA GLU A 45 3.92 6.74 2.20
C GLU A 45 2.65 6.12 1.61
N ALA A 46 1.87 5.45 2.46
CA ALA A 46 0.52 5.02 2.17
C ALA A 46 -0.45 5.99 2.86
N ARG A 47 -1.35 6.60 2.07
CA ARG A 47 -2.39 7.49 2.59
C ARG A 47 -3.73 6.77 2.56
N ARG A 48 -4.43 6.72 3.69
CA ARG A 48 -5.79 6.19 3.76
C ARG A 48 -6.73 7.13 3.00
N ILE A 49 -7.56 6.55 2.15
CA ILE A 49 -8.54 7.29 1.34
C ILE A 49 -9.98 6.84 1.57
N GLY A 50 -10.19 5.75 2.33
CA GLY A 50 -11.52 5.22 2.61
C GLY A 50 -11.45 3.86 3.27
N TYR A 51 -12.58 3.15 3.20
CA TYR A 51 -12.76 1.79 3.71
C TYR A 51 -13.56 0.97 2.70
N THR A 52 -13.47 -0.36 2.78
CA THR A 52 -14.27 -1.28 1.96
C THR A 52 -15.76 -1.26 2.32
N GLY A 53 -16.11 -0.77 3.51
CA GLY A 53 -17.47 -0.64 4.00
C GLY A 53 -17.60 0.27 5.22
N LYS A 54 -18.58 0.01 6.09
CA LYS A 54 -18.95 0.84 7.25
C LYS A 54 -18.88 0.11 8.60
N LEU A 55 -18.45 -1.14 8.61
CA LEU A 55 -18.34 -1.99 9.79
C LEU A 55 -16.92 -1.96 10.35
N ASP A 56 -16.76 -2.25 11.64
CA ASP A 56 -15.46 -2.20 12.33
C ASP A 56 -14.39 -3.13 11.73
N HIS A 57 -14.83 -4.20 11.06
CA HIS A 57 -13.98 -5.20 10.40
C HIS A 57 -13.67 -4.86 8.93
N ASP A 58 -14.30 -3.83 8.37
CA ASP A 58 -14.02 -3.39 7.00
C ASP A 58 -12.60 -2.85 6.90
N LEU A 59 -11.95 -3.19 5.79
CA LEU A 59 -10.55 -2.90 5.56
C LEU A 59 -10.35 -1.44 5.16
N ALA A 60 -9.26 -0.84 5.62
CA ALA A 60 -8.84 0.48 5.19
C ALA A 60 -8.25 0.44 3.78
N LEU A 61 -8.68 1.38 2.93
CA LEU A 61 -8.16 1.56 1.58
C LEU A 61 -7.09 2.63 1.57
N TYR A 62 -5.95 2.31 0.96
CA TYR A 62 -4.77 3.14 0.88
C TYR A 62 -4.39 3.44 -0.57
N ARG A 63 -3.82 4.64 -0.78
CA ARG A 63 -3.10 5.01 -1.98
C ARG A 63 -1.61 5.10 -1.66
N LEU A 64 -0.80 4.33 -2.38
CA LEU A 64 0.64 4.25 -2.17
C LEU A 64 1.37 5.30 -3.01
N LYS A 65 2.33 5.95 -2.36
CA LYS A 65 3.24 6.92 -2.95
C LYS A 65 4.67 6.49 -2.68
N ILE A 66 5.37 6.05 -3.71
CA ILE A 66 6.70 5.45 -3.63
C ILE A 66 7.74 6.41 -4.21
N LYS A 67 8.84 6.60 -3.49
CA LYS A 67 10.03 7.31 -3.95
C LYS A 67 10.93 6.31 -4.64
N THR A 68 11.18 6.51 -5.94
CA THR A 68 12.05 5.63 -6.72
C THR A 68 13.53 5.92 -6.47
N SER A 69 13.88 7.15 -6.09
CA SER A 69 15.23 7.55 -5.65
C SER A 69 15.18 8.81 -4.76
N LYS A 70 16.29 9.16 -4.09
CA LYS A 70 16.40 10.37 -3.25
C LYS A 70 16.07 11.68 -4.00
N ASP A 71 16.45 11.78 -5.27
CA ASP A 71 16.30 12.98 -6.10
C ASP A 71 15.12 12.91 -7.09
N HIS A 72 14.40 11.79 -7.13
CA HIS A 72 13.30 11.58 -8.08
C HIS A 72 11.92 11.85 -7.47
N PRO A 73 10.96 12.31 -8.30
CA PRO A 73 9.61 12.61 -7.84
C PRO A 73 8.93 11.35 -7.29
N THR A 74 8.12 11.54 -6.25
CA THR A 74 7.33 10.45 -5.67
C THR A 74 6.26 10.00 -6.67
N LEU A 75 6.30 8.73 -7.04
CA LEU A 75 5.32 8.09 -7.91
C LEU A 75 4.11 7.63 -7.09
N THR A 76 2.89 7.96 -7.54
CA THR A 76 1.68 7.34 -6.99
C THR A 76 1.41 6.05 -7.74
N LEU A 77 1.34 4.92 -7.03
CA LEU A 77 1.03 3.65 -7.67
C LEU A 77 -0.43 3.64 -8.18
N PRO A 78 -0.67 3.07 -9.38
CA PRO A 78 -2.02 2.83 -9.85
C PRO A 78 -2.68 1.78 -8.95
N GLY A 79 -3.99 1.91 -8.69
CA GLY A 79 -4.72 1.00 -7.82
C GLY A 79 -4.90 1.48 -6.37
N LEU A 80 -5.73 0.74 -5.65
CA LEU A 80 -6.02 0.92 -4.23
C LEU A 80 -5.49 -0.30 -3.49
N TYR A 81 -5.02 -0.08 -2.27
CA TYR A 81 -4.36 -1.13 -1.51
C TYR A 81 -5.03 -1.30 -0.16
N ILE A 82 -5.17 -2.55 0.27
CA ILE A 82 -5.52 -2.91 1.65
C ILE A 82 -4.27 -3.41 2.37
N ILE A 83 -4.31 -3.48 3.70
CA ILE A 83 -3.28 -4.20 4.47
C ILE A 83 -3.91 -5.48 5.00
N GLU A 84 -3.38 -6.60 4.55
CA GLU A 84 -3.73 -7.92 5.04
C GLU A 84 -2.48 -8.81 5.07
N GLU A 85 -2.34 -9.61 6.14
CA GLU A 85 -1.14 -10.40 6.44
C GLU A 85 0.15 -9.56 6.51
N GLY A 86 0.03 -8.28 6.88
CA GLY A 86 1.15 -7.35 6.98
C GLY A 86 1.68 -6.83 5.63
N VAL A 87 0.94 -7.05 4.55
CA VAL A 87 1.34 -6.67 3.19
C VAL A 87 0.32 -5.73 2.57
N PHE A 88 0.77 -4.77 1.76
CA PHE A 88 -0.11 -4.00 0.90
C PHE A 88 -0.54 -4.85 -0.30
N GLN A 89 -1.81 -5.27 -0.31
CA GLN A 89 -2.40 -6.04 -1.41
C GLN A 89 -3.27 -5.15 -2.29
N ASP A 90 -3.23 -5.36 -3.61
CA ASP A 90 -4.14 -4.67 -4.53
C ASP A 90 -5.59 -5.07 -4.25
N TYR A 91 -6.44 -4.08 -4.04
CA TYR A 91 -7.82 -4.27 -3.61
C TYR A 91 -8.68 -4.99 -4.66
N GLU A 92 -8.49 -4.67 -5.95
CA GLU A 92 -9.30 -5.29 -7.01
C GLU A 92 -8.89 -6.76 -7.19
N GLN A 93 -7.59 -7.06 -7.13
CA GLN A 93 -7.11 -8.45 -7.15
C GLN A 93 -7.52 -9.23 -5.90
N TRP A 94 -7.51 -8.60 -4.73
CA TRP A 94 -7.96 -9.23 -3.49
C TRP A 94 -9.44 -9.57 -3.57
N ARG A 95 -10.27 -8.61 -4.01
CA ARG A 95 -11.71 -8.82 -4.19
C ARG A 95 -12.03 -10.01 -5.08
N GLN A 96 -11.34 -10.13 -6.22
CA GLN A 96 -11.54 -11.23 -7.16
C GLN A 96 -11.19 -12.62 -6.59
N ARG A 97 -10.40 -12.71 -5.51
CA ARG A 97 -10.06 -13.97 -4.83
C ARG A 97 -11.00 -14.30 -3.66
N ALA A 98 -11.68 -13.28 -3.14
CA ALA A 98 -12.60 -13.41 -2.00
C ALA A 98 -14.03 -13.81 -2.44
N GLU A 99 -14.33 -13.69 -3.74
CA GLU A 99 -15.52 -14.25 -4.40
C GLU A 99 -15.29 -15.71 -4.81
#